data_AF-A0A1C6EF98-F1
#
_entry.id   AF-A0A1C6EF98-F1
#
_cell.length_a   1.000
_cell.length_b   1.000
_cell.length_c   1.000
_cell.angle_alpha   90.00
_cell.angle_beta   90.00
_cell.angle_gamma   90.00
#
_symmetry.space_group_name_H-M   'P 1'
#
loop_
_entity.id
_entity.type
_entity.pdbx_description
1 polymer ?
#
loop_
_entity_poly.entity_id
_entity_poly.type
_entity_poly.pdbx_seq_one_letter_code
_entity_poly.pdbx_strand_id
1 'polypeptide(L)'
;METREQILRRDFSNEFIAKMKNAIEVSHYKYGWCSQTYPELAQAYKSIKRRLELYEETHNTEYLVDVANFAMIEYKYPSFTNAKYMPTDSDKSPGLTDGISYKELMED
;
A
#
# COMPACT_ATOMS: atom_id res chain seq x y z
N MET A 1 16.68 7.27 -22.35
CA MET A 1 15.72 6.84 -21.31
C MET A 1 16.32 5.66 -20.56
N GLU A 2 16.20 5.65 -19.23
CA GLU A 2 16.54 4.48 -18.43
C GLU A 2 15.61 3.31 -18.79
N THR A 3 16.10 2.07 -18.72
CA THR A 3 15.26 0.89 -18.91
C THR A 3 14.39 0.64 -17.68
N ARG A 4 13.28 -0.09 -17.86
CA ARG A 4 12.43 -0.55 -16.74
C ARG A 4 13.24 -1.21 -15.62
N GLU A 5 14.21 -2.05 -16.00
CA GLU A 5 15.05 -2.76 -15.03
C GLU A 5 15.94 -1.81 -14.23
N GLN A 6 16.54 -0.81 -14.89
CA GLN A 6 17.36 0.20 -14.21
C GLN A 6 16.52 0.99 -13.19
N ILE A 7 15.31 1.39 -13.57
CA ILE A 7 14.37 2.13 -12.70
C ILE A 7 13.97 1.27 -11.50
N LEU A 8 13.50 0.05 -11.73
CA LEU A 8 13.07 -0.83 -10.64
C LEU A 8 14.22 -1.20 -9.71
N ARG A 9 15.44 -1.41 -10.23
CA ARG A 9 16.61 -1.67 -9.39
C ARG A 9 16.95 -0.49 -8.48
N ARG A 10 16.71 0.75 -8.93
CA ARG A 10 17.00 1.96 -8.16
C ARG A 10 15.90 2.29 -7.15
N ASP A 11 14.65 2.26 -7.59
CA ASP A 11 13.55 2.88 -6.86
C ASP A 11 12.57 1.87 -6.22
N PHE A 12 12.59 0.60 -6.63
CA PHE A 12 11.67 -0.41 -6.11
C PHE A 12 12.30 -1.25 -4.99
N SER A 13 11.63 -1.35 -3.84
CA SER A 13 12.10 -2.12 -2.70
C SER A 13 11.61 -3.56 -2.73
N ASN A 14 12.45 -4.49 -3.21
CA ASN A 14 12.17 -5.93 -3.12
C ASN A 14 12.13 -6.43 -1.67
N GLU A 15 12.89 -5.79 -0.77
CA GLU A 15 12.87 -6.12 0.65
C GLU A 15 11.49 -5.85 1.25
N PHE A 16 10.87 -4.72 0.92
CA PHE A 16 9.52 -4.38 1.38
C PHE A 16 8.50 -5.45 0.96
N ILE A 17 8.55 -5.90 -0.30
CA ILE A 17 7.70 -6.98 -0.80
C ILE A 17 7.94 -8.30 -0.07
N ALA A 18 9.19 -8.64 0.26
CA ALA A 18 9.49 -9.83 1.05
C ALA A 18 8.86 -9.74 2.46
N LYS A 19 8.97 -8.58 3.12
CA LYS A 19 8.32 -8.35 4.43
C LYS A 19 6.80 -8.46 4.35
N MET A 20 6.17 -7.91 3.31
CA MET A 20 4.73 -8.05 3.08
C MET A 20 4.30 -9.52 3.02
N LYS A 21 4.99 -10.32 2.19
CA LYS A 21 4.72 -11.76 2.03
C LYS A 21 4.82 -12.51 3.37
N ASN A 22 5.90 -12.28 4.12
CA ASN A 22 6.11 -12.91 5.42
C ASN A 22 5.01 -12.53 6.41
N ALA A 23 4.58 -11.26 6.43
CA ALA A 23 3.52 -10.80 7.32
C ALA A 23 2.13 -11.37 6.95
N ILE A 24 1.83 -11.61 5.67
CA ILE A 24 0.62 -12.33 5.25
C ILE A 24 0.66 -13.80 5.71
N GLU A 25 1.80 -14.47 5.57
CA GLU A 25 1.98 -15.84 6.03
C GLU A 25 1.81 -15.96 7.55
N VAL A 26 2.47 -15.10 8.33
CA VAL A 26 2.31 -15.06 9.78
C VAL A 26 0.87 -14.78 10.18
N SER A 27 0.21 -13.85 9.48
CA SER A 27 -1.21 -13.54 9.71
C SER A 27 -2.12 -14.73 9.42
N HIS A 28 -1.80 -15.54 8.41
CA HIS A 28 -2.54 -16.76 8.12
C HIS A 28 -2.50 -17.75 9.29
N TYR A 29 -1.32 -17.99 9.86
CA TYR A 29 -1.20 -18.87 11.02
C TYR A 29 -1.89 -18.32 12.27
N LYS A 30 -2.01 -16.99 12.40
CA LYS A 30 -2.69 -16.35 13.54
C LYS A 30 -4.21 -16.29 13.40
N TYR A 31 -4.72 -15.99 12.20
CA TYR A 31 -6.12 -15.60 11.99
C TYR A 31 -6.84 -16.40 10.90
N GLY A 32 -6.16 -17.31 10.20
CA GLY A 32 -6.72 -18.12 9.13
C GLY A 32 -6.80 -17.39 7.78
N TRP A 33 -7.76 -17.78 6.95
CA TRP A 33 -7.88 -17.24 5.59
C TRP A 33 -8.50 -15.84 5.60
N CYS A 34 -7.88 -14.89 4.88
CA CYS A 34 -8.44 -13.54 4.74
C CYS A 34 -9.87 -13.54 4.18
N SER A 35 -10.22 -14.47 3.29
CA SER A 35 -11.58 -14.60 2.71
C SER A 35 -12.66 -14.98 3.72
N GLN A 36 -12.30 -15.42 4.92
CA GLN A 36 -13.26 -15.74 5.99
C GLN A 36 -13.44 -14.57 6.96
N THR A 37 -12.55 -13.58 6.90
CA THR A 37 -12.49 -12.45 7.83
C THR A 37 -12.94 -11.16 7.16
N TYR A 38 -12.55 -10.93 5.91
CA TYR A 38 -12.80 -9.69 5.20
C TYR A 38 -13.76 -9.90 4.02
N PRO A 39 -14.69 -8.95 3.77
CA PRO A 39 -14.95 -7.74 4.55
C PRO A 39 -15.94 -7.90 5.72
N GLU A 40 -16.50 -9.10 5.94
CA GLU A 40 -17.68 -9.29 6.79
C GLU A 40 -17.39 -9.12 8.30
N LEU A 41 -16.26 -9.67 8.77
CA LEU A 41 -15.90 -9.65 10.20
C LEU A 41 -14.93 -8.52 10.54
N ALA A 42 -14.15 -8.06 9.57
CA ALA A 42 -13.24 -6.93 9.70
C ALA A 42 -13.15 -6.14 8.38
N GLN A 43 -12.80 -4.86 8.48
CA GLN A 43 -12.68 -3.95 7.34
C GLN A 43 -11.24 -3.45 7.22
N ALA A 44 -10.53 -3.86 6.16
CA ALA A 44 -9.10 -3.62 6.03
C ALA A 44 -8.78 -2.12 5.87
N TYR A 45 -9.61 -1.34 5.17
CA TYR A 45 -9.40 0.10 5.03
C TYR A 45 -9.39 0.87 6.38
N LYS A 46 -10.11 0.37 7.40
CA LYS A 46 -10.05 0.95 8.76
C LYS A 46 -8.71 0.65 9.42
N SER A 47 -8.19 -0.56 9.24
CA SER A 47 -6.87 -0.94 9.75
C SER A 47 -5.75 -0.10 9.14
N ILE A 48 -5.85 0.27 7.86
CA ILE A 48 -4.90 1.18 7.18
C ILE A 48 -4.78 2.49 7.94
N LYS A 49 -5.91 3.16 8.21
CA LYS A 49 -5.92 4.46 8.91
C LYS A 49 -5.20 4.38 10.25
N ARG A 50 -5.49 3.35 11.04
CA ARG A 50 -4.86 3.15 12.35
C ARG A 50 -3.34 2.94 12.25
N ARG A 51 -2.85 2.25 11.21
CA ARG A 51 -1.40 2.06 11.05
C ARG A 51 -0.68 3.31 10.59
N LEU A 52 -1.33 4.17 9.81
CA LEU A 52 -0.77 5.47 9.46
C LEU A 52 -0.62 6.37 10.71
N GLU A 53 -1.63 6.41 11.59
CA GLU A 53 -1.52 7.09 12.89
C GLU A 53 -0.35 6.55 13.73
N LEU A 54 -0.24 5.23 13.85
CA LEU A 54 0.86 4.59 14.60
C LEU A 54 2.24 4.86 13.97
N TYR A 55 2.32 4.91 12.65
CA TYR A 55 3.56 5.27 11.96
C TYR A 55 3.95 6.72 12.25
N GLU A 56 3.00 7.65 12.22
CA GLU A 56 3.24 9.05 12.55
C GLU A 56 3.70 9.21 14.01
N GLU A 57 3.08 8.49 14.95
CA GLU A 57 3.44 8.54 16.38
C GLU A 57 4.82 7.92 16.65
N THR A 58 5.11 6.76 16.06
CA THR A 58 6.25 5.90 16.48
C THR A 58 7.41 5.87 15.51
N HIS A 59 7.19 6.29 14.26
CA HIS A 59 8.13 6.20 13.14
C HIS A 59 8.56 4.75 12.82
N ASN A 60 7.86 3.72 13.33
CA ASN A 60 8.15 2.34 13.03
C ASN A 60 7.63 1.95 11.64
N THR A 61 8.55 1.66 10.71
CA THR A 61 8.24 1.31 9.31
C THR A 61 7.53 -0.03 9.14
N GLU A 62 7.48 -0.87 10.18
CA GLU A 62 6.62 -2.07 10.21
C GLU A 62 5.16 -1.70 9.90
N TYR A 63 4.68 -0.57 10.42
CA TYR A 63 3.32 -0.12 10.16
C TYR A 63 3.07 0.24 8.69
N LEU A 64 4.10 0.63 7.94
CA LEU A 64 3.98 0.84 6.49
C LEU A 64 3.86 -0.50 5.73
N VAL A 65 4.56 -1.55 6.20
CA VAL A 65 4.40 -2.91 5.67
C VAL A 65 2.97 -3.40 5.92
N ASP A 66 2.45 -3.17 7.12
CA ASP A 66 1.07 -3.49 7.47
C ASP A 66 0.07 -2.72 6.60
N VAL A 67 0.28 -1.40 6.38
CA VAL A 67 -0.56 -0.59 5.49
C VAL A 67 -0.64 -1.22 4.10
N ALA A 68 0.50 -1.62 3.54
CA ALA A 68 0.51 -2.25 2.22
C ALA A 68 -0.20 -3.62 2.22
N ASN A 69 -0.06 -4.40 3.28
CA ASN A 69 -0.78 -5.66 3.43
C ASN A 69 -2.30 -5.46 3.54
N PHE A 70 -2.76 -4.51 4.37
CA PHE A 70 -4.19 -4.19 4.47
C PHE A 70 -4.73 -3.57 3.18
N ALA A 71 -3.94 -2.75 2.48
CA ALA A 71 -4.31 -2.24 1.16
C ALA A 71 -4.50 -3.37 0.14
N MET A 72 -3.60 -4.36 0.13
CA MET A 72 -3.74 -5.55 -0.72
C MET A 72 -4.97 -6.39 -0.33
N ILE A 73 -5.22 -6.59 0.97
CA ILE A 73 -6.42 -7.29 1.46
C ILE A 73 -7.68 -6.55 1.04
N GLU A 74 -7.77 -5.24 1.24
CA GLU A 74 -8.91 -4.41 0.84
C GLU A 74 -9.11 -4.44 -0.68
N TYR A 75 -8.03 -4.42 -1.47
CA TYR A 75 -8.11 -4.56 -2.92
C TYR A 75 -8.73 -5.92 -3.34
N LYS A 76 -8.39 -6.99 -2.61
CA LYS A 76 -8.85 -8.35 -2.90
C LYS A 76 -10.24 -8.67 -2.34
N TYR A 77 -10.57 -8.14 -1.16
CA TYR A 77 -11.81 -8.34 -0.42
C TYR A 77 -12.38 -6.96 -0.01
N PRO A 78 -12.91 -6.20 -0.98
CA PRO A 78 -13.28 -4.81 -0.74
C PRO A 78 -14.45 -4.69 0.22
N SER A 79 -14.36 -3.70 1.11
CA SER A 79 -15.41 -3.36 2.05
C SER A 79 -16.61 -2.67 1.38
N PHE A 80 -16.42 -2.09 0.20
CA PHE A 80 -17.46 -1.39 -0.56
C PHE A 80 -17.88 -2.20 -1.79
N THR A 81 -19.18 -2.40 -1.95
CA THR A 81 -19.76 -3.24 -3.03
C THR A 81 -19.50 -2.72 -4.44
N ASN A 82 -19.21 -1.43 -4.58
CA ASN A 82 -18.89 -0.78 -5.86
C ASN A 82 -17.39 -0.52 -6.05
N ALA A 83 -16.53 -1.01 -5.16
CA ALA A 83 -15.09 -0.86 -5.29
C ALA A 83 -14.59 -1.58 -6.56
N LYS A 84 -13.81 -0.86 -7.37
CA LYS A 84 -13.19 -1.39 -8.59
C LYS A 84 -11.97 -0.56 -8.95
N TYR A 85 -10.97 -1.21 -9.54
CA TYR A 85 -9.82 -0.51 -10.10
C TYR A 85 -10.24 0.26 -11.35
N MET A 86 -10.15 1.59 -11.31
CA MET A 86 -10.40 2.48 -12.44
C MET A 86 -9.13 3.30 -12.66
N PRO A 87 -8.28 2.93 -13.63
CA PRO A 87 -7.10 3.73 -13.91
C PRO A 87 -7.53 5.12 -14.37
N THR A 88 -6.94 6.15 -13.77
CA THR A 88 -7.14 7.55 -14.14
C THR A 88 -5.92 8.03 -14.93
N ASP A 89 -6.16 8.82 -15.97
CA ASP A 89 -5.09 9.54 -16.68
C ASP A 89 -4.46 10.60 -15.76
N SER A 90 -3.27 11.11 -16.14
CA SER A 90 -2.48 12.03 -15.31
C SER A 90 -3.19 13.34 -14.96
N ASP A 91 -4.15 13.77 -15.78
CA ASP A 91 -5.00 14.95 -15.54
C ASP A 91 -6.02 14.77 -14.41
N LYS A 92 -6.24 13.51 -13.97
CA LYS A 92 -7.20 13.13 -12.92
C LYS A 92 -6.52 12.52 -11.70
N SER A 93 -5.20 12.31 -11.76
CA SER A 93 -4.41 11.91 -10.60
C SER A 93 -4.17 13.14 -9.71
N PRO A 94 -4.29 13.03 -8.38
CA PRO A 94 -4.00 14.14 -7.48
C PRO A 94 -2.52 14.56 -7.49
N GLY A 95 -1.63 13.80 -8.16
CA GLY A 95 -0.20 14.10 -8.21
C GLY A 95 0.46 14.03 -6.84
N LEU A 96 1.60 14.72 -6.69
CA LEU A 96 2.20 14.97 -5.38
C LEU A 96 1.44 16.12 -4.72
N THR A 97 0.70 15.84 -3.65
CA THR A 97 -0.16 16.85 -2.98
C THR A 97 0.59 17.71 -1.97
N ASP A 98 1.70 17.21 -1.41
CA ASP A 98 2.43 17.83 -0.31
C ASP A 98 3.90 18.16 -0.68
N GLY A 99 4.19 18.39 -1.96
CA GLY A 99 5.54 18.76 -2.41
C GLY A 99 5.68 18.89 -3.92
N ILE A 100 6.91 19.14 -4.37
CA ILE A 100 7.31 19.17 -5.78
C ILE A 100 8.25 17.98 -6.06
N SER A 101 8.16 17.40 -7.24
CA SER A 101 9.13 16.40 -7.69
C SER A 101 10.47 17.07 -8.00
N TYR A 102 11.56 16.32 -7.85
CA TYR A 102 12.90 16.82 -8.23
C TYR A 102 12.96 17.21 -9.71
N LYS A 103 12.20 16.54 -10.56
CA LYS A 103 12.16 16.86 -11.99
C LYS A 103 11.51 18.22 -12.24
N GLU A 104 10.37 18.50 -11.60
CA GLU A 104 9.72 19.82 -11.67
C GLU A 104 10.66 20.92 -11.16
N LEU A 105 11.33 20.71 -10.03
CA LEU A 105 12.30 21.67 -9.48
C LEU A 105 13.45 22.02 -10.45
N MET A 106 13.85 21.09 -11.31
CA MET A 106 14.98 21.27 -12.24
C MET A 106 14.55 21.71 -13.63
N GLU A 107 13.24 21.69 -13.93
CA GLU A 107 12.67 22.14 -15.21
C GLU A 107 12.18 23.61 -15.15
N ASP A 108 12.18 24.22 -13.95
CA ASP A 108 12.05 25.68 -13.72
C ASP A 108 13.39 26.43 -13.86
#